data_AF-A0A3R7W952-F1
#
_entry.id   AF-A0A3R7W952-F1
#
_cell.length_a   1.000
_cell.length_b   1.000
_cell.length_c   1.000
_cell.angle_alpha   90.00
_cell.angle_beta   90.00
_cell.angle_gamma   90.00
#
_symmetry.space_group_name_H-M   'P 1'
#
loop_
_entity.id
_entity.type
_entity.pdbx_description
1 polymer ?
#
loop_
_entity_poly.entity_id
_entity_poly.type
_entity_poly.pdbx_seq_one_letter_code
_entity_poly.pdbx_strand_id
1 'polypeptide(L)' 'WSYLYFIVHLQSLSLVECTGPEAYVKCLLEKDDVSWFPQSMAKCLAKTNEHSTEHDLVEIKGQLKALASQVV' A
#
# COMPACT_ATOMS: atom_id res chain seq x y z
N TRP A 1 19.79 -3.24 -8.39
CA TRP A 1 19.73 -2.83 -9.81
C TRP A 1 18.33 -2.42 -10.26
N SER A 2 17.24 -3.08 -9.85
CA SER A 2 15.88 -2.73 -10.28
C SER A 2 15.48 -1.27 -10.03
N TYR A 3 15.83 -0.70 -8.87
CA TYR A 3 15.58 0.73 -8.59
C TYR A 3 16.33 1.66 -9.54
N LEU A 4 17.58 1.33 -9.90
CA LEU A 4 18.35 2.13 -10.85
C LEU A 4 17.69 2.12 -12.23
N TYR A 5 17.31 0.94 -12.72
CA TYR A 5 16.60 0.82 -13.99
C TYR A 5 15.26 1.55 -13.98
N PHE A 6 14.52 1.46 -12.87
CA PHE A 6 13.28 2.19 -12.68
C PHE A 6 13.47 3.71 -12.71
N ILE A 7 14.51 4.23 -12.04
CA ILE A 7 14.83 5.67 -12.05
C ILE A 7 15.18 6.13 -13.47
N VAL A 8 16.03 5.39 -14.19
CA VAL A 8 16.39 5.70 -15.58
C VAL A 8 15.16 5.65 -16.50
N HIS A 9 14.29 4.67 -16.30
CA HIS A 9 13.02 4.55 -17.03
C HIS A 9 12.12 5.78 -16.81
N LEU A 10 11.93 6.20 -15.55
CA LEU A 10 11.16 7.41 -15.21
C LEU A 10 11.75 8.69 -15.82
N GLN A 11 13.08 8.79 -15.89
CA GLN A 11 13.75 9.94 -16.51
C GLN A 11 13.51 9.99 -18.03
N SER A 12 13.33 8.84 -18.68
CA SER A 12 13.10 8.76 -20.14
C SER A 12 11.65 9.03 -20.59
N LEU A 13 10.67 8.88 -19.70
CA LEU A 13 9.24 9.05 -20.00
C LEU A 13 8.77 10.49 -19.82
N SER A 14 7.75 10.93 -20.56
CA SER A 14 7.04 12.18 -20.22
C SER A 14 6.02 11.95 -19.09
N LEU A 15 5.67 13.01 -18.35
CA LEU A 15 4.78 12.89 -17.18
C LEU A 15 3.38 12.32 -17.54
N VAL A 16 2.88 12.62 -18.74
CA VAL A 16 1.56 12.16 -19.21
C VAL A 16 1.55 10.67 -19.59
N GLU A 17 2.72 10.09 -19.81
CA GLU A 17 2.88 8.66 -20.12
C GLU A 17 3.11 7.82 -18.86
N CYS A 18 3.40 8.46 -17.72
CA CYS A 18 3.58 7.78 -16.46
C CYS A 18 2.24 7.26 -15.91
N THR A 19 2.25 6.05 -15.37
CA THR A 19 1.18 5.57 -14.51
C THR A 19 1.12 6.38 -13.20
N GLY A 20 0.03 6.26 -12.43
CA GLY A 20 -0.14 7.00 -11.18
C GLY A 20 1.06 6.90 -10.21
N PRO A 21 1.54 5.69 -9.86
CA PRO A 21 2.73 5.52 -9.02
C PRO A 21 4.02 6.08 -9.64
N GLU A 22 4.19 5.94 -10.95
CA GLU A 22 5.36 6.46 -11.66
C GLU A 22 5.39 7.98 -11.66
N ALA A 23 4.25 8.62 -11.95
CA ALA A 23 4.11 10.07 -11.91
C ALA A 23 4.36 10.61 -10.49
N TYR A 24 3.85 9.91 -9.46
CA TYR A 24 4.12 10.25 -8.07
C TYR A 24 5.62 10.24 -7.77
N VAL A 25 6.33 9.16 -8.11
CA VAL A 25 7.78 9.08 -7.88
C VAL A 25 8.55 10.10 -8.71
N LYS A 26 8.17 10.32 -9.98
CA LYS A 26 8.80 11.30 -10.86
C LYS A 26 8.71 12.72 -10.29
N CYS A 27 7.53 13.13 -9.81
CA CYS A 27 7.33 14.43 -9.17
C CYS A 27 8.16 14.61 -7.89
N LEU A 28 8.49 13.53 -7.17
CA LEU A 28 9.35 13.59 -5.99
C LEU A 28 10.83 13.66 -6.38
N LEU A 29 11.24 12.90 -7.40
CA LEU A 29 12.60 12.98 -7.95
C LEU A 29 12.93 14.38 -8.49
N GLU A 30 11.99 15.05 -9.15
CA GLU A 30 12.14 16.44 -9.63
C GLU A 30 12.31 17.46 -8.49
N LYS A 31 11.95 17.09 -7.26
CA LYS A 31 12.09 17.91 -6.05
C LYS A 31 13.28 17.47 -5.17
N ASP A 32 14.11 16.55 -5.66
CA ASP A 32 15.16 15.88 -4.89
C ASP A 32 14.64 15.23 -3.59
N ASP A 33 13.37 14.81 -3.59
CA ASP A 33 12.70 14.17 -2.46
C ASP A 33 12.77 12.63 -2.58
N VAL A 34 13.46 12.00 -1.62
CA VAL A 34 13.69 10.55 -1.57
C VAL A 34 12.71 9.81 -0.66
N SER A 35 11.66 10.47 -0.16
CA SER A 35 10.66 9.89 0.76
C SER A 35 9.88 8.71 0.18
N TRP A 36 9.81 8.59 -1.15
CA TRP A 36 9.19 7.45 -1.84
C TRP A 36 10.00 6.15 -1.70
N PHE A 37 11.31 6.27 -1.46
CA PHE A 37 12.18 5.10 -1.33
C PHE A 37 11.92 4.46 0.05
N PRO A 38 11.68 3.15 0.13
CA PRO A 38 11.46 2.49 1.41
C PRO A 38 12.68 2.65 2.32
N GLN A 39 12.55 3.45 3.37
CA GLN A 39 13.56 3.62 4.41
C GLN A 39 13.17 2.76 5.61
N SER A 40 14.14 2.06 6.22
CA SER A 40 14.01 1.20 7.42
C SER A 40 13.15 -0.06 7.31
N MET A 41 12.05 -0.05 6.54
CA MET A 41 11.15 -1.19 6.38
C MET A 41 10.66 -1.34 4.95
N ALA A 42 10.87 -2.53 4.39
CA ALA A 42 10.20 -2.95 3.18
C ALA A 42 8.80 -3.48 3.53
N LYS A 43 7.85 -3.38 2.58
CA LYS A 43 6.50 -3.92 2.73
C LYS A 43 6.49 -5.42 3.10
N CYS A 44 7.49 -6.17 2.66
CA CYS A 44 7.66 -7.59 2.97
C CYS A 44 8.14 -7.88 4.41
N LEU A 45 8.63 -6.86 5.12
CA LEU A 45 9.05 -6.95 6.51
C LEU A 45 7.99 -6.41 7.46
N ALA A 46 6.98 -5.69 6.95
CA ALA A 46 5.84 -5.27 7.74
C ALA A 46 5.24 -6.54 8.33
N LYS A 47 5.23 -6.65 9.67
CA LYS A 47 4.49 -7.71 10.35
C LYS A 47 3.12 -7.70 9.70
N THR A 48 2.78 -8.79 9.01
CA THR A 48 1.42 -9.00 8.54
C THR A 48 0.56 -8.70 9.75
N ASN A 49 -0.21 -7.62 9.71
CA ASN A 49 -1.25 -7.46 10.71
C ASN A 49 -2.18 -8.63 10.41
N GLU A 50 -2.00 -9.73 11.14
CA GLU A 50 -2.84 -10.92 11.11
C GLU A 50 -4.24 -10.62 11.68
N HIS A 51 -4.70 -9.37 11.62
CA HIS A 51 -6.11 -9.09 11.46
C HIS A 51 -6.48 -9.58 10.05
N SER A 52 -6.62 -10.90 9.96
CA SER A 52 -7.22 -11.51 8.79
C SER A 52 -8.65 -10.97 8.70
N THR A 53 -9.09 -10.67 7.50
CA THR A 53 -10.51 -10.35 7.24
C THR A 53 -11.44 -11.45 7.76
N GLU A 54 -10.93 -12.68 7.90
CA GLU A 54 -11.61 -13.80 8.55
C GLU A 54 -11.89 -13.56 10.04
N HIS A 55 -10.96 -12.95 10.79
CA HIS A 55 -11.19 -12.56 12.19
C HIS A 55 -12.34 -11.55 12.30
N ASP A 56 -12.33 -10.52 11.45
CA ASP A 56 -13.39 -9.50 11.41
C ASP A 56 -14.75 -10.13 11.08
N LEU A 57 -14.79 -11.09 10.14
CA LEU A 57 -16.02 -11.80 9.79
C LEU A 57 -16.55 -12.69 10.92
N VAL A 58 -15.66 -13.33 11.68
CA VAL A 58 -16.05 -14.13 12.86
C VAL A 58 -16.64 -13.24 13.94
N GLU A 59 -16.03 -12.07 14.19
CA GLU A 59 -16.52 -11.10 15.16
C GLU A 59 -17.90 -10.55 14.76
N ILE A 60 -18.06 -10.10 13.51
CA ILE A 60 -19.34 -9.60 12.98
C ILE A 60 -20.43 -10.67 13.09
N LYS A 61 -20.11 -11.93 12.77
CA LYS A 61 -21.06 -13.05 12.90
C LYS A 61 -21.47 -13.30 14.35
N GLY A 62 -20.53 -13.13 15.30
CA GLY A 62 -20.81 -13.22 16.73
C GLY A 62 -21.77 -12.13 17.20
N GLN A 63 -21.52 -10.89 16.80
CA GLN A 63 -22.36 -9.74 17.13
C GLN A 63 -23.79 -9.89 16.55
N LEU A 64 -23.92 -10.35 15.31
CA LEU A 64 -25.22 -10.63 14.68
C LEU A 64 -26.03 -11.68 15.45
N LYS A 65 -25.39 -12.76 15.90
CA LYS A 65 -26.05 -13.78 16.70
C LYS A 65 -26.52 -13.24 18.05
N ALA A 66 -25.67 -12.48 18.73
CA ALA A 66 -25.99 -11.88 20.03
C ALA A 66 -27.18 -10.91 19.92
N LEU A 67 -27.24 -10.11 18.85
CA LEU A 67 -28.37 -9.22 18.58
C LEU A 67 -29.65 -10.01 18.27
N ALA A 68 -29.56 -11.04 17.44
CA ALA A 68 -30.71 -11.90 17.11
C ALA A 68 -31.31 -12.58 18.36
N SER A 69 -30.47 -12.92 19.35
CA SER A 69 -30.92 -13.48 20.63
C SER A 69 -31.54 -12.47 21.59
N GLN A 70 -31.39 -11.17 21.37
CA GLN A 70 -32.01 -10.11 22.20
C GLN A 70 -33.37 -9.65 21.64
N VAL A 71 -33.69 -10.01 20.40
CA VAL A 71 -34.94 -9.63 19.70
C VAL A 71 -36.02 -10.73 19.81
N VAL A 72 -35.71 -11.86 20.46
CA VAL A 72 -36.65 -12.93 20.83
C VAL A 72 -36.91 -12.86 22.33
#